data_AF-A0A7U9X217-F1
#
_entry.id   AF-A0A7U9X217-F1
#
_cell.length_a   1.000
_cell.length_b   1.000
_cell.length_c   1.000
_cell.angle_alpha   90.00
_cell.angle_beta   90.00
_cell.angle_gamma   90.00
#
_symmetry.space_group_name_H-M   'P 1'
#
loop_
_entity.id
_entity.type
_entity.pdbx_description
1 polymer ?
#
loop_
_entity_poly.entity_id
_entity_poly.type
_entity_poly.pdbx_seq_one_letter_code
_entity_poly.pdbx_strand_id
1 'polypeptide(L)'
;MAIVKAIGKIFGMFDKVDDIVYEPIKLVCDALRQPLKQVDVHNEKKKMAHEQELKKQLEKFEADLELDKKQREMLLSVDKRRMEEEINQMILDNDLQRREDMVQLEMRYRKEMAEAATRLEQIMANMHVETRSKIFILYKEKTNEYLESQQKFEDSLLDKVEKMKKLFPGEKGEERIMDYYFQQLDVIAQRSADFANSMNNDMIKVLGIIDDGMKEITGLATKYFKPAEPNQPALTQNVVDLIEINE
;
A
#
# COMPACT_ATOMS: atom_id res chain seq x y z
N MET A 1 -2.37 -11.21 -145.63
CA MET A 1 -3.11 -12.27 -144.92
C MET A 1 -2.16 -13.44 -144.60
N ALA A 2 -1.22 -13.29 -143.66
CA ALA A 2 -0.32 -14.39 -143.23
C ALA A 2 0.33 -14.23 -141.83
N ILE A 3 0.34 -13.03 -141.22
CA ILE A 3 1.06 -12.80 -139.95
C ILE A 3 0.16 -12.92 -138.69
N VAL A 4 -1.16 -12.79 -138.84
CA VAL A 4 -2.14 -12.94 -137.72
C VAL A 4 -2.32 -14.40 -137.28
N LYS A 5 -1.84 -15.39 -138.05
CA LYS A 5 -2.00 -16.83 -137.74
C LYS A 5 -0.88 -17.43 -136.88
N ALA A 6 0.21 -16.70 -136.64
CA ALA A 6 1.37 -17.19 -135.87
C ALA A 6 1.32 -16.83 -134.38
N ILE A 7 0.68 -15.71 -134.01
CA ILE A 7 0.61 -15.25 -132.60
C ILE A 7 -0.43 -16.05 -131.78
N GLY A 8 -1.48 -16.58 -132.43
CA GLY A 8 -2.52 -17.40 -131.76
C GLY A 8 -2.10 -18.82 -131.37
N LYS A 9 -0.92 -19.31 -131.77
CA LYS A 9 -0.42 -20.65 -131.39
C LYS A 9 0.44 -20.67 -130.12
N ILE A 10 0.94 -19.52 -129.67
CA ILE A 10 1.81 -19.42 -128.48
C ILE A 10 0.97 -19.31 -127.19
N PHE A 11 -0.22 -18.70 -127.25
CA PHE A 11 -1.12 -18.58 -126.09
C PHE A 11 -1.88 -19.88 -125.74
N GLY A 12 -2.07 -20.79 -126.69
CA GLY A 12 -2.78 -22.06 -126.47
C GLY A 12 -1.95 -23.18 -125.81
N MET A 13 -0.67 -22.94 -125.51
CA MET A 13 0.22 -23.93 -124.87
C MET A 13 0.50 -23.64 -123.38
N PHE A 14 0.13 -22.47 -122.85
CA PHE A 14 0.32 -22.14 -121.42
C PHE A 14 -0.78 -22.69 -120.51
N ASP A 15 -2.02 -22.81 -121.01
CA ASP A 15 -3.16 -23.38 -120.25
C ASP A 15 -2.97 -24.85 -119.84
N LYS A 16 -2.13 -25.62 -120.54
CA LYS A 16 -1.89 -27.05 -120.22
C LYS A 16 -0.74 -27.28 -119.24
N VAL A 17 0.07 -26.26 -118.97
CA VAL A 17 1.19 -26.35 -118.02
C VAL A 17 0.74 -25.96 -116.61
N ASP A 18 -0.23 -25.06 -116.48
CA ASP A 18 -0.70 -24.57 -115.18
C ASP A 18 -1.46 -25.67 -114.39
N ASP A 19 -2.31 -26.46 -115.05
CA ASP A 19 -3.06 -27.55 -114.40
C ASP A 19 -2.19 -28.74 -113.97
N ILE A 20 -1.10 -29.05 -114.70
CA ILE A 20 -0.20 -30.17 -114.36
C ILE A 20 0.65 -29.86 -113.11
N VAL A 21 0.93 -28.59 -112.83
CA VAL A 21 1.84 -28.19 -111.75
C VAL A 21 1.08 -27.80 -110.48
N TYR A 22 -0.08 -27.16 -110.59
CA TYR A 22 -0.75 -26.57 -109.42
C TYR A 22 -1.52 -27.59 -108.56
N GLU A 23 -2.14 -28.59 -109.19
CA GLU A 23 -2.99 -29.57 -108.52
C GLU A 23 -2.22 -30.54 -107.59
N PRO A 24 -1.03 -31.07 -107.98
CA PRO A 24 -0.21 -31.89 -107.08
C PRO A 24 0.32 -31.11 -105.88
N ILE A 25 0.70 -29.85 -106.07
CA ILE A 25 1.23 -28.98 -105.00
C ILE A 25 0.13 -28.71 -103.96
N LYS A 26 -1.10 -28.46 -104.41
CA LYS A 26 -2.24 -28.23 -103.52
C LYS A 26 -2.60 -29.47 -102.70
N LEU A 27 -2.54 -30.66 -103.31
CA LEU A 27 -2.81 -31.93 -102.63
C LEU A 27 -1.74 -32.24 -101.54
N VAL A 28 -0.47 -31.96 -101.81
CA VAL A 28 0.63 -32.11 -100.84
C VAL A 28 0.47 -31.10 -99.69
N CYS A 29 0.10 -29.85 -100.00
CA CYS A 29 -0.19 -28.86 -98.98
C CYS A 29 -1.38 -29.26 -98.09
N ASP A 30 -2.46 -29.79 -98.66
CA ASP A 30 -3.62 -30.23 -97.88
C ASP A 30 -3.34 -31.52 -97.08
N ALA A 31 -2.54 -32.44 -97.62
CA ALA A 31 -2.09 -33.66 -96.94
C ALA A 31 -1.17 -33.37 -95.74
N LEU A 32 -0.34 -32.32 -95.81
CA LEU A 32 0.52 -31.88 -94.69
C LEU A 32 -0.22 -30.98 -93.69
N ARG A 33 -1.30 -30.32 -94.11
CA ARG A 33 -2.08 -29.41 -93.25
C ARG A 33 -2.97 -30.14 -92.25
N GLN A 34 -3.47 -31.33 -92.59
CA GLN A 34 -4.28 -32.15 -91.68
C GLN A 34 -3.52 -32.66 -90.43
N PRO A 35 -2.32 -33.26 -90.54
CA PRO A 35 -1.58 -33.73 -89.36
C PRO A 35 -1.12 -32.57 -88.47
N LEU A 36 -0.75 -31.42 -89.03
CA LEU A 36 -0.37 -30.23 -88.25
C LEU A 36 -1.53 -29.71 -87.38
N LYS A 37 -2.75 -29.64 -87.93
CA LYS A 37 -3.95 -29.25 -87.16
C LYS A 37 -4.27 -30.21 -86.02
N GLN A 38 -4.03 -31.51 -86.18
CA GLN A 38 -4.27 -32.49 -85.12
C GLN A 38 -3.25 -32.40 -83.98
N VAL A 39 -1.98 -32.09 -84.32
CA VAL A 39 -0.93 -31.82 -83.33
C VAL A 39 -1.22 -30.56 -82.54
N ASP A 40 -1.69 -29.49 -83.19
CA ASP A 40 -2.08 -28.25 -82.52
C ASP A 40 -3.24 -28.47 -81.54
N VAL A 41 -4.30 -29.18 -81.95
CA VAL A 41 -5.43 -29.52 -81.07
C VAL A 41 -5.00 -30.42 -79.89
N HIS A 42 -4.07 -31.35 -80.10
CA HIS A 42 -3.55 -32.20 -79.02
C HIS A 42 -2.68 -31.42 -78.03
N ASN A 43 -1.87 -30.49 -78.54
CA ASN A 43 -1.06 -29.61 -77.71
C ASN A 43 -1.93 -28.63 -76.91
N GLU A 44 -2.99 -28.09 -77.50
CA GLU A 44 -3.97 -27.26 -76.80
C GLU A 44 -4.72 -28.04 -75.71
N LYS A 45 -5.17 -29.27 -76.00
CA LYS A 45 -5.78 -30.14 -74.99
C LYS A 45 -4.85 -30.47 -73.84
N LYS A 46 -3.56 -30.74 -74.12
CA LYS A 46 -2.55 -30.97 -73.09
C LYS A 46 -2.29 -29.71 -72.25
N LYS A 47 -2.22 -28.53 -72.88
CA LYS A 47 -2.09 -27.25 -72.17
C LYS A 47 -3.29 -26.99 -71.26
N MET A 48 -4.52 -27.14 -71.76
CA MET A 48 -5.74 -26.96 -70.97
C MET A 48 -5.84 -27.97 -69.82
N ALA A 49 -5.49 -29.24 -70.04
CA ALA A 49 -5.47 -30.25 -68.97
C ALA A 49 -4.42 -29.93 -67.90
N HIS A 50 -3.25 -29.44 -68.31
CA HIS A 50 -2.19 -29.03 -67.39
C HIS A 50 -2.57 -27.76 -66.61
N GLU A 51 -3.20 -26.78 -67.25
CA GLU A 51 -3.73 -25.57 -66.60
C GLU A 51 -4.84 -25.90 -65.59
N GLN A 52 -5.74 -26.84 -65.92
CA GLN A 52 -6.77 -27.30 -64.98
C GLN A 52 -6.17 -28.03 -63.78
N GLU A 53 -5.14 -28.86 -63.98
CA GLU A 53 -4.46 -29.54 -62.89
C GLU A 53 -3.70 -28.56 -62.00
N LEU A 54 -3.01 -27.58 -62.59
CA LEU A 54 -2.34 -26.51 -61.86
C LEU A 54 -3.34 -25.69 -61.04
N LYS A 55 -4.50 -25.37 -61.61
CA LYS A 55 -5.57 -24.64 -60.90
C LYS A 55 -6.10 -25.43 -59.70
N LYS A 56 -6.32 -26.74 -59.85
CA LYS A 56 -6.73 -27.60 -58.73
C LYS A 56 -5.67 -27.70 -57.64
N GLN A 57 -4.38 -27.73 -58.01
CA GLN A 57 -3.29 -27.74 -57.05
C GLN A 57 -3.18 -26.42 -56.30
N LEU A 58 -3.37 -25.29 -56.99
CA LEU A 58 -3.43 -23.96 -56.36
C LEU A 58 -4.61 -23.84 -55.39
N GLU A 59 -5.82 -24.27 -55.79
CA GLU A 59 -7.01 -24.24 -54.92
C GLU A 59 -6.83 -25.11 -53.66
N LYS A 60 -6.22 -26.30 -53.80
CA LYS A 60 -5.89 -27.16 -52.64
C LYS A 60 -4.85 -26.52 -51.73
N PHE A 61 -3.80 -25.95 -52.31
CA PHE A 61 -2.74 -25.29 -51.53
C PHE A 61 -3.28 -24.06 -50.78
N GLU A 62 -4.17 -23.29 -51.39
CA GLU A 62 -4.83 -22.15 -50.75
C GLU A 62 -5.74 -22.61 -49.60
N ALA A 63 -6.52 -23.68 -49.79
CA ALA A 63 -7.36 -24.26 -48.74
C ALA A 63 -6.53 -24.81 -47.57
N ASP A 64 -5.41 -25.50 -47.85
CA ASP A 64 -4.51 -26.03 -46.82
C ASP A 64 -3.83 -24.90 -46.04
N LEU A 65 -3.41 -23.81 -46.71
CA LEU A 65 -2.88 -22.62 -46.07
C LEU A 65 -3.92 -21.93 -45.18
N GLU A 66 -5.18 -21.84 -45.63
CA GLU A 66 -6.26 -21.24 -44.84
C GLU A 66 -6.58 -22.09 -43.60
N LEU A 67 -6.56 -23.42 -43.74
CA LEU A 67 -6.73 -24.35 -42.62
C LEU A 67 -5.57 -24.27 -41.62
N ASP A 68 -4.32 -24.27 -42.06
CA ASP A 68 -3.14 -24.09 -41.20
C ASP A 68 -3.19 -22.73 -40.48
N LYS A 69 -3.57 -21.66 -41.19
CA LYS A 69 -3.76 -20.33 -40.59
C LYS A 69 -4.84 -20.36 -39.51
N LYS A 70 -6.02 -20.93 -39.78
CA LYS A 70 -7.10 -21.07 -38.78
C LYS A 70 -6.70 -21.93 -37.59
N GLN A 71 -5.96 -23.02 -37.80
CA GLN A 71 -5.45 -23.86 -36.74
C GLN A 71 -4.46 -23.11 -35.85
N ARG A 72 -3.51 -22.37 -36.45
CA ARG A 72 -2.58 -21.53 -35.69
C ARG A 72 -3.29 -20.42 -34.93
N GLU A 73 -4.26 -19.75 -35.55
CA GLU A 73 -5.07 -18.73 -34.88
C GLU A 73 -5.86 -19.32 -33.70
N MET A 74 -6.43 -20.52 -33.86
CA MET A 74 -7.12 -21.23 -32.79
C MET A 74 -6.18 -21.60 -31.64
N LEU A 75 -5.01 -22.17 -31.93
CA LEU A 75 -3.99 -22.51 -30.93
C LEU A 75 -3.52 -21.26 -30.18
N LEU A 76 -3.20 -20.18 -30.91
CA LEU A 76 -2.82 -18.90 -30.32
C LEU A 76 -3.94 -18.30 -29.45
N SER A 77 -5.21 -18.49 -29.82
CA SER A 77 -6.34 -18.01 -29.03
C SER A 77 -6.52 -18.79 -27.72
N VAL A 78 -6.28 -20.10 -27.74
CA VAL A 78 -6.33 -20.95 -26.55
C VAL A 78 -5.16 -20.63 -25.62
N ASP A 79 -3.96 -20.50 -26.16
CA ASP A 79 -2.78 -20.11 -25.36
C ASP A 79 -2.93 -18.73 -24.74
N LYS A 80 -3.50 -17.75 -25.46
CA LYS A 80 -3.81 -16.42 -24.90
C LYS A 80 -4.76 -16.52 -23.71
N ARG A 81 -5.85 -17.27 -23.83
CA ARG A 81 -6.81 -17.44 -22.72
C ARG A 81 -6.19 -18.11 -21.51
N ARG A 82 -5.39 -19.18 -21.71
CA ARG A 82 -4.68 -19.84 -20.62
C ARG A 82 -3.71 -18.88 -19.93
N MET A 83 -2.96 -18.10 -20.70
CA MET A 83 -2.01 -17.13 -20.16
C MET A 83 -2.73 -15.99 -19.42
N GLU A 84 -3.89 -15.54 -19.90
CA GLU A 84 -4.75 -14.57 -19.18
C GLU A 84 -5.26 -15.14 -17.85
N GLU A 85 -5.69 -16.40 -17.82
CA GLU A 85 -6.12 -17.09 -16.59
C GLU A 85 -4.96 -17.23 -15.58
N GLU A 86 -3.77 -17.62 -16.05
CA GLU A 86 -2.56 -17.70 -15.23
C GLU A 86 -2.16 -16.33 -14.66
N ILE A 87 -2.22 -15.26 -15.48
CA ILE A 87 -1.97 -13.89 -15.03
C ILE A 87 -2.99 -13.46 -13.98
N ASN A 88 -4.28 -13.75 -14.18
CA ASN A 88 -5.33 -13.41 -13.22
C ASN A 88 -5.15 -14.14 -11.87
N GLN A 89 -4.75 -15.43 -11.90
CA GLN A 89 -4.41 -16.16 -10.68
C GLN A 89 -3.21 -15.56 -9.96
N MET A 90 -2.14 -15.21 -10.70
CA MET A 90 -0.97 -14.56 -10.10
C MET A 90 -1.30 -13.20 -9.47
N ILE A 91 -2.19 -12.41 -10.08
CA ILE A 91 -2.66 -11.14 -9.50
C ILE A 91 -3.42 -11.40 -8.20
N LEU A 92 -4.36 -12.34 -8.21
CA LEU A 92 -5.15 -12.71 -7.03
C LEU A 92 -4.27 -13.18 -5.87
N ASP A 93 -3.31 -14.07 -6.15
CA ASP A 93 -2.37 -14.60 -5.15
C ASP A 93 -1.48 -13.49 -4.58
N ASN A 94 -0.99 -12.58 -5.42
CA ASN A 94 -0.18 -11.44 -4.98
C ASN A 94 -0.98 -10.49 -4.08
N ASP A 95 -2.25 -10.24 -4.41
CA ASP A 95 -3.14 -9.41 -3.61
C ASP A 95 -3.48 -10.07 -2.28
N LEU A 96 -3.72 -11.38 -2.28
CA LEU A 96 -3.96 -12.14 -1.05
C LEU A 96 -2.72 -12.14 -0.15
N GLN A 97 -1.53 -12.31 -0.72
CA GLN A 97 -0.27 -12.23 0.02
C GLN A 97 -0.04 -10.83 0.60
N ARG A 98 -0.29 -9.75 -0.18
CA ARG A 98 -0.21 -8.37 0.33
C ARG A 98 -1.17 -8.13 1.49
N ARG A 99 -2.40 -8.66 1.41
CA ARG A 99 -3.38 -8.58 2.49
C ARG A 99 -2.92 -9.34 3.73
N GLU A 100 -2.36 -10.53 3.56
CA GLU A 100 -1.82 -11.32 4.67
C GLU A 100 -0.65 -10.61 5.36
N ASP A 101 0.32 -10.09 4.59
CA ASP A 101 1.44 -9.31 5.13
C ASP A 101 0.96 -8.07 5.90
N MET A 102 -0.05 -7.38 5.36
CA MET A 102 -0.67 -6.22 6.01
C MET A 102 -1.32 -6.61 7.35
N VAL A 103 -2.08 -7.70 7.39
CA VAL A 103 -2.71 -8.21 8.62
C VAL A 103 -1.65 -8.62 9.63
N GLN A 104 -0.58 -9.31 9.21
CA GLN A 104 0.50 -9.70 10.12
C GLN A 104 1.25 -8.48 10.69
N LEU A 105 1.50 -7.46 9.86
CA LEU A 105 2.10 -6.21 10.30
C LEU A 105 1.21 -5.51 11.33
N GLU A 106 -0.09 -5.44 11.06
CA GLU A 106 -1.06 -4.86 11.99
C GLU A 106 -1.12 -5.64 13.31
N MET A 107 -1.15 -6.98 13.26
CA MET A 107 -1.12 -7.82 14.45
C MET A 107 0.14 -7.57 15.29
N ARG A 108 1.30 -7.48 14.64
CA ARG A 108 2.58 -7.21 15.31
C ARG A 108 2.57 -5.82 15.96
N TYR A 109 2.16 -4.80 15.22
CA TYR A 109 2.03 -3.44 15.71
C TYR A 109 1.10 -3.37 16.92
N ARG A 110 -0.08 -4.00 16.85
CA ARG A 110 -1.05 -4.05 17.96
C ARG A 110 -0.47 -4.73 19.20
N LYS A 111 0.27 -5.84 19.02
CA LYS A 111 0.94 -6.54 20.13
C LYS A 111 2.00 -5.66 20.79
N GLU A 112 2.86 -5.02 20.01
CA GLU A 112 3.89 -4.11 20.51
C GLU A 112 3.28 -2.92 21.27
N MET A 113 2.18 -2.37 20.75
CA MET A 113 1.45 -1.28 21.42
C MET A 113 0.82 -1.72 22.75
N ALA A 114 0.22 -2.91 22.82
CA ALA A 114 -0.33 -3.44 24.07
C ALA A 114 0.76 -3.70 25.12
N GLU A 115 1.93 -4.21 24.70
CA GLU A 115 3.08 -4.39 25.57
C GLU A 115 3.63 -3.05 26.08
N ALA A 116 3.72 -2.04 25.20
CA ALA A 116 4.13 -0.68 25.57
C ALA A 116 3.15 -0.05 26.58
N ALA A 117 1.85 -0.22 26.37
CA ALA A 117 0.81 0.25 27.28
C ALA A 117 0.95 -0.36 28.67
N THR A 118 1.13 -1.67 28.75
CA THR A 118 1.30 -2.39 30.01
C THR A 118 2.54 -1.91 30.77
N ARG A 119 3.66 -1.70 30.07
CA ARG A 119 4.89 -1.14 30.67
C ARG A 119 4.67 0.28 31.18
N LEU A 120 3.97 1.11 30.40
CA LEU A 120 3.65 2.48 30.78
C LEU A 120 2.76 2.50 32.04
N GLU A 121 1.73 1.65 32.11
CA GLU A 121 0.88 1.49 33.31
C GLU A 121 1.68 1.11 34.55
N GLN A 122 2.62 0.17 34.43
CA GLN A 122 3.51 -0.22 35.54
C GLN A 122 4.40 0.94 35.99
N ILE A 123 5.02 1.65 35.06
CA ILE A 123 5.86 2.82 35.37
C ILE A 123 5.01 3.90 36.05
N MET A 124 3.81 4.15 35.54
CA MET A 124 2.84 5.10 36.09
C MET A 124 2.45 4.76 37.54
N ALA A 125 2.09 3.50 37.81
CA ALA A 125 1.74 3.05 39.15
C ALA A 125 2.92 3.22 40.12
N ASN A 126 4.12 2.85 39.69
CA ASN A 126 5.33 2.98 40.49
C ASN A 126 5.68 4.45 40.77
N MET A 127 5.63 5.31 39.75
CA MET A 127 5.87 6.76 39.92
C MET A 127 4.88 7.38 40.90
N HIS A 128 3.61 7.00 40.83
CA HIS A 128 2.57 7.51 41.73
C HIS A 128 2.86 7.15 43.19
N VAL A 129 3.17 5.88 43.47
CA VAL A 129 3.52 5.40 44.82
C VAL A 129 4.81 6.06 45.32
N GLU A 130 5.85 6.10 44.48
CA GLU A 130 7.15 6.67 44.84
C GLU A 130 7.04 8.17 45.13
N THR A 131 6.32 8.91 44.31
CA THR A 131 6.15 10.37 44.46
C THR A 131 5.37 10.69 45.72
N ARG A 132 4.28 9.97 45.99
CA ARG A 132 3.53 10.09 47.25
C ARG A 132 4.39 9.80 48.46
N SER A 133 5.18 8.72 48.42
CA SER A 133 6.11 8.38 49.50
C SER A 133 7.12 9.50 49.78
N LYS A 134 7.74 10.06 48.73
CA LYS A 134 8.67 11.20 48.85
C LYS A 134 8.00 12.42 49.47
N ILE A 135 6.75 12.73 49.10
CA ILE A 135 6.00 13.85 49.69
C ILE A 135 5.75 13.63 51.18
N PHE A 136 5.34 12.42 51.59
CA PHE A 136 5.13 12.13 53.02
C PHE A 136 6.42 12.19 53.82
N ILE A 137 7.55 11.74 53.24
CA ILE A 137 8.87 11.87 53.86
C ILE A 137 9.20 13.36 54.05
N LEU A 138 9.05 14.18 53.01
CA LEU A 138 9.31 15.62 53.08
C LEU A 138 8.40 16.31 54.11
N TYR A 139 7.12 15.93 54.18
CA TYR A 139 6.19 16.43 55.19
C TYR A 139 6.67 16.12 56.61
N LYS A 140 7.11 14.88 56.84
CA LYS A 140 7.64 14.45 58.13
C LYS A 140 8.91 15.21 58.50
N GLU A 141 9.83 15.37 57.55
CA GLU A 141 11.05 16.15 57.72
C GLU A 141 10.75 17.60 58.10
N LYS A 142 9.86 18.27 57.37
CA LYS A 142 9.46 19.65 57.68
C LYS A 142 8.73 19.80 58.99
N THR A 143 7.92 18.82 59.37
CA THR A 143 7.28 18.80 60.69
C THR A 143 8.33 18.68 61.80
N ASN A 144 9.32 17.81 61.64
CA ASN A 144 10.40 17.65 62.62
C ASN A 144 11.27 18.91 62.72
N GLU A 145 11.67 19.50 61.58
CA GLU A 145 12.41 20.77 61.56
C GLU A 145 11.65 21.88 62.29
N TYR A 146 10.32 21.94 62.11
CA TYR A 146 9.47 22.90 62.80
C TYR A 146 9.44 22.66 64.32
N LEU A 147 9.25 21.41 64.76
CA LEU A 147 9.26 21.05 66.19
C LEU A 147 10.61 21.37 66.85
N GLU A 148 11.72 21.09 66.18
CA GLU A 148 13.05 21.48 66.66
C GLU A 148 13.18 22.99 66.79
N SER A 149 12.63 23.75 65.84
CA SER A 149 12.64 25.21 65.91
C SER A 149 11.76 25.74 67.04
N GLN A 150 10.62 25.10 67.32
CA GLN A 150 9.76 25.45 68.45
C GLN A 150 10.45 25.19 69.78
N GLN A 151 11.08 24.02 69.95
CA GLN A 151 11.82 23.69 71.16
C GLN A 151 12.89 24.75 71.47
N LYS A 152 13.68 25.13 70.46
CA LYS A 152 14.71 26.18 70.60
C LYS A 152 14.10 27.53 70.99
N PHE A 153 12.90 27.85 70.50
CA PHE A 153 12.20 29.07 70.87
C PHE A 153 11.70 29.02 72.32
N GLU A 154 11.13 27.90 72.75
CA GLU A 154 10.69 27.68 74.14
C GLU A 154 11.87 27.79 75.12
N ASP A 155 13.00 27.13 74.82
CA ASP A 155 14.21 27.22 75.63
C ASP A 155 14.71 28.68 75.73
N SER A 156 14.71 29.41 74.61
CA SER A 156 15.09 30.84 74.60
C SER A 156 14.10 31.72 75.37
N LEU A 157 12.82 31.37 75.36
CA LEU A 157 11.77 32.08 76.09
C LEU A 157 11.95 31.89 77.60
N LEU A 158 12.23 30.67 78.05
CA LEU A 158 12.53 30.37 79.46
C LEU A 158 13.75 31.17 79.95
N ASP A 159 14.84 31.16 79.18
CA ASP A 159 16.05 31.96 79.47
C ASP A 159 15.75 33.46 79.60
N LYS A 160 14.87 33.99 78.73
CA LYS A 160 14.46 35.41 78.79
C LYS A 160 13.61 35.69 80.02
N VAL A 161 12.68 34.80 80.37
CA VAL A 161 11.85 34.91 81.57
C VAL A 161 12.71 34.91 82.83
N GLU A 162 13.72 34.03 82.92
CA GLU A 162 14.65 34.02 84.05
C GLU A 162 15.43 35.34 84.18
N LYS A 163 15.91 35.89 83.05
CA LYS A 163 16.59 37.20 83.04
C LYS A 163 15.67 38.33 83.46
N MET A 164 14.41 38.32 83.01
CA MET A 164 13.42 39.34 83.40
C MET A 164 13.10 39.28 84.89
N LYS A 165 12.94 38.08 85.47
CA LYS A 165 12.70 37.91 86.91
C LYS A 165 13.84 38.49 87.77
N LYS A 166 15.09 38.37 87.30
CA LYS A 166 16.26 38.96 87.97
C LYS A 166 16.28 40.50 87.90
N LEU A 167 15.79 41.08 86.80
CA LEU A 167 15.82 42.53 86.56
C LEU A 167 14.64 43.27 87.20
N PHE A 168 13.48 42.62 87.33
CA PHE A 168 12.25 43.21 87.84
C PHE A 168 11.68 42.38 89.00
N PRO A 169 12.33 42.37 90.18
CA PRO A 169 11.87 41.59 91.33
C PRO A 169 10.60 42.17 91.94
N GLY A 170 9.74 41.29 92.48
CA GLY A 170 8.51 41.65 93.20
C GLY A 170 7.22 41.31 92.44
N GLU A 171 6.11 41.28 93.17
CA GLU A 171 4.82 40.71 92.76
C GLU A 171 4.28 41.30 91.43
N LYS A 172 4.32 42.63 91.28
CA LYS A 172 3.90 43.32 90.02
C LYS A 172 4.82 43.04 88.83
N GLY A 173 6.09 42.76 89.07
CA GLY A 173 7.05 42.38 88.03
C GLY A 173 6.81 40.96 87.56
N GLU A 174 6.61 40.05 88.50
CA GLU A 174 6.30 38.64 88.21
C GLU A 174 4.99 38.47 87.44
N GLU A 175 3.93 39.20 87.81
CA GLU A 175 2.65 39.17 87.10
C GLU A 175 2.81 39.55 85.61
N ARG A 176 3.49 40.67 85.32
CA ARG A 176 3.75 41.09 83.93
C ARG A 176 4.65 40.13 83.14
N ILE A 177 5.60 39.48 83.82
CA ILE A 177 6.47 38.49 83.17
C ILE A 177 5.67 37.23 82.82
N MET A 178 4.76 36.81 83.70
CA MET A 178 3.86 35.68 83.43
C MET A 178 2.88 36.00 82.30
N ASP A 179 2.30 37.20 82.27
CA ASP A 179 1.45 37.66 81.16
C ASP A 179 2.20 37.59 79.82
N TYR A 180 3.43 38.10 79.78
CA TYR A 180 4.28 38.01 78.59
C TYR A 180 4.54 36.55 78.20
N TYR A 181 4.86 35.68 79.16
CA TYR A 181 5.11 34.28 78.90
C TYR A 181 3.89 33.57 78.29
N PHE A 182 2.70 33.73 78.89
CA PHE A 182 1.47 33.15 78.36
C PHE A 182 1.10 33.72 76.99
N GLN A 183 1.25 35.02 76.76
CA GLN A 183 1.06 35.61 75.43
C GLN A 183 1.99 35.00 74.38
N GLN A 184 3.25 34.72 74.72
CA GLN A 184 4.15 34.04 73.78
C GLN A 184 3.74 32.59 73.53
N LEU A 185 3.25 31.86 74.54
CA LEU A 185 2.72 30.51 74.36
C LEU A 185 1.49 30.50 73.44
N ASP A 186 0.58 31.47 73.59
CA ASP A 186 -0.57 31.63 72.69
C ASP A 186 -0.12 31.86 71.23
N VAL A 187 0.92 32.68 71.03
CA VAL A 187 1.50 32.91 69.70
C VAL A 187 2.12 31.64 69.13
N ILE A 188 2.81 30.81 69.95
CA ILE A 188 3.32 29.51 69.51
C ILE A 188 2.16 28.60 69.10
N ALA A 189 1.13 28.49 69.93
CA ALA A 189 -0.03 27.65 69.66
C ALA A 189 -0.73 28.05 68.35
N GLN A 190 -0.92 29.36 68.12
CA GLN A 190 -1.49 29.86 66.88
C GLN A 190 -0.62 29.53 65.67
N ARG A 191 0.70 29.76 65.78
CA ARG A 191 1.64 29.42 64.69
C ARG A 191 1.69 27.93 64.39
N SER A 192 1.55 27.07 65.40
CA SER A 192 1.45 25.61 65.21
C SER A 192 0.22 25.25 64.40
N ALA A 193 -0.92 25.84 64.75
CA ALA A 193 -2.17 25.61 64.04
C ALA A 193 -2.06 26.10 62.58
N ASP A 194 -1.51 27.29 62.36
CA ASP A 194 -1.31 27.86 61.03
C ASP A 194 -0.34 27.01 60.18
N PHE A 195 0.76 26.53 60.78
CA PHE A 195 1.72 25.63 60.13
C PHE A 195 1.05 24.32 59.71
N ALA A 196 0.34 23.65 60.62
CA ALA A 196 -0.35 22.39 60.32
C ALA A 196 -1.41 22.56 59.22
N ASN A 197 -2.16 23.67 59.26
CA ASN A 197 -3.15 23.99 58.23
C ASN A 197 -2.48 24.24 56.87
N SER A 198 -1.39 25.02 56.83
CA SER A 198 -0.64 25.28 55.59
C SER A 198 -0.07 24.00 55.00
N MET A 199 0.58 23.18 55.84
CA MET A 199 1.18 21.92 55.42
C MET A 199 0.13 20.93 54.88
N ASN A 200 -1.03 20.81 55.53
CA ASN A 200 -2.13 19.97 55.04
C ASN A 200 -2.68 20.48 53.70
N ASN A 201 -2.88 21.80 53.57
CA ASN A 201 -3.38 22.39 52.33
C ASN A 201 -2.41 22.20 51.16
N ASP A 202 -1.11 22.37 51.41
CA ASP A 202 -0.09 22.17 50.38
C ASP A 202 0.01 20.69 49.99
N MET A 203 -0.06 19.78 50.96
CA MET A 203 -0.13 18.34 50.68
C MET A 203 -1.33 18.00 49.79
N ILE A 204 -2.53 18.49 50.11
CA ILE A 204 -3.73 18.27 49.29
C ILE A 204 -3.53 18.81 47.87
N LYS A 205 -2.99 20.03 47.72
CA LYS A 205 -2.75 20.63 46.40
C LYS A 205 -1.74 19.84 45.57
N VAL A 206 -0.60 19.48 46.16
CA VAL A 206 0.46 18.74 45.46
C VAL A 206 -0.03 17.35 45.05
N LEU A 207 -0.72 16.64 45.95
CA LEU A 207 -1.32 15.35 45.63
C LEU A 207 -2.39 15.47 44.53
N GLY A 208 -3.20 16.53 44.56
CA GLY A 208 -4.17 16.83 43.51
C GLY A 208 -3.53 17.04 42.15
N ILE A 209 -2.46 17.84 42.06
CA ILE A 209 -1.70 18.07 40.81
C ILE A 209 -1.14 16.75 40.27
N ILE A 210 -0.62 15.89 41.15
CA ILE A 210 -0.11 14.57 40.74
C ILE A 210 -1.25 13.71 40.20
N ASP A 211 -2.38 13.65 40.91
CA ASP A 211 -3.52 12.85 40.47
C ASP A 211 -4.10 13.33 39.13
N ASP A 212 -4.14 14.64 38.90
CA ASP A 212 -4.59 15.21 37.62
C ASP A 212 -3.59 14.94 36.48
N GLY A 213 -2.29 15.08 36.73
CA GLY A 213 -1.25 14.70 35.76
C GLY A 213 -1.32 13.21 35.40
N MET A 214 -1.59 12.34 36.39
CA MET A 214 -1.76 10.91 36.14
C MET A 214 -3.01 10.60 35.31
N LYS A 215 -4.13 11.30 35.53
CA LYS A 215 -5.32 11.16 34.68
C LYS A 215 -5.03 11.58 33.24
N GLU A 216 -4.29 12.66 33.03
CA GLU A 216 -3.93 13.13 31.69
C GLU A 216 -3.07 12.09 30.95
N ILE A 217 -2.01 11.58 31.61
CA ILE A 217 -1.15 10.55 31.03
C ILE A 217 -1.93 9.26 30.77
N THR A 218 -2.79 8.84 31.69
CA THR A 218 -3.66 7.66 31.51
C THR A 218 -4.65 7.87 30.36
N GLY A 219 -5.19 9.08 30.20
CA GLY A 219 -6.08 9.46 29.10
C GLY A 219 -5.38 9.40 27.74
N LEU A 220 -4.15 9.94 27.66
CA LEU A 220 -3.30 9.82 26.47
C LEU A 220 -2.97 8.36 26.18
N ALA A 221 -2.54 7.60 27.19
CA ALA A 221 -2.25 6.17 27.05
C ALA A 221 -3.48 5.41 26.52
N THR A 222 -4.66 5.65 27.09
CA THR A 222 -5.91 5.02 26.64
C THR A 222 -6.24 5.42 25.19
N LYS A 223 -5.97 6.67 24.79
CA LYS A 223 -6.21 7.13 23.42
C LYS A 223 -5.29 6.44 22.40
N TYR A 224 -4.01 6.29 22.72
CA TYR A 224 -3.00 5.77 21.80
C TYR A 224 -2.82 4.26 21.85
N PHE A 225 -3.17 3.63 22.97
CA PHE A 225 -2.99 2.19 23.21
C PHE A 225 -4.29 1.41 23.35
N LYS A 226 -5.45 2.03 23.08
CA LYS A 226 -6.73 1.32 23.10
C LYS A 226 -6.67 0.08 22.19
N PRO A 227 -6.97 -1.13 22.71
CA PRO A 227 -7.22 -2.27 21.84
C PRO A 227 -8.42 -1.93 20.96
N ALA A 228 -8.32 -2.16 19.65
CA ALA A 228 -9.42 -1.91 18.73
C ALA A 228 -10.65 -2.70 19.16
N GLU A 229 -11.80 -2.03 19.24
CA GLU A 229 -13.08 -2.71 19.38
C GLU A 229 -13.30 -3.65 18.18
N PRO A 230 -14.04 -4.77 18.32
CA PRO A 230 -14.23 -5.75 17.25
C PRO A 230 -14.72 -5.18 15.91
N ASN A 231 -15.33 -3.99 15.94
CA ASN A 231 -15.90 -3.29 14.78
C ASN A 231 -15.12 -2.03 14.36
N GLN A 232 -13.92 -1.78 14.92
CA GLN A 232 -13.09 -0.67 14.45
C GLN A 232 -12.33 -1.07 13.17
N PRO A 233 -12.40 -0.25 12.11
CA PRO A 233 -11.67 -0.52 10.89
C PRO A 233 -10.17 -0.64 11.19
N ALA A 234 -9.50 -1.55 10.49
CA ALA A 234 -8.05 -1.73 10.59
C ALA A 234 -7.35 -0.37 10.46
N LEU A 235 -6.22 -0.17 11.14
CA LEU A 235 -5.43 1.07 11.01
C LEU A 235 -5.03 1.35 9.55
N THR A 236 -4.98 0.30 8.74
CA THR A 236 -4.69 0.31 7.31
C THR A 236 -5.94 0.44 6.43
N GLN A 237 -7.16 0.34 6.98
CA GLN A 237 -8.40 0.42 6.20
C GLN A 237 -8.51 1.76 5.46
N ASN A 238 -8.15 2.87 6.10
CA ASN A 238 -8.12 4.17 5.43
C ASN A 238 -7.13 4.21 4.25
N VAL A 239 -6.04 3.44 4.32
CA VAL A 239 -5.05 3.33 3.25
C VAL A 239 -5.57 2.43 2.13
N VAL A 240 -6.23 1.32 2.48
CA VAL A 240 -6.89 0.42 1.53
C VAL A 240 -8.00 1.15 0.79
N ASP A 241 -8.88 1.86 1.51
CA ASP A 241 -9.98 2.64 0.93
C ASP A 241 -9.44 3.75 0.00
N LEU A 242 -8.31 4.39 0.35
CA LEU A 242 -7.64 5.38 -0.53
C LEU A 242 -7.04 4.76 -1.79
N ILE A 243 -6.62 3.50 -1.75
CA ILE A 243 -6.12 2.78 -2.93
C ILE A 243 -7.31 2.36 -3.80
N GLU A 244 -8.38 1.83 -3.21
CA GLU A 244 -9.60 1.39 -3.91
C GLU A 244 -10.41 2.55 -4.53
N ILE A 245 -10.30 3.78 -4.01
CA ILE A 245 -10.92 4.98 -4.61
C ILE A 245 -10.13 5.52 -5.82
N ASN A 246 -8.85 5.15 -5.96
CA ASN A 246 -7.95 5.66 -7.00
C ASN A 246 -7.67 4.66 -8.14
N GLU A 247 -8.32 3.50 -8.14
CA GLU A 247 -8.42 2.57 -9.29
C GLU A 247 -9.76 2.74 -10.02
#